data_AF-A0A238US79-F1
#
_entry.id   AF-A0A238US79-F1
#
_cell.length_a   1.000
_cell.length_b   1.000
_cell.length_c   1.000
_cell.angle_alpha   90.00
_cell.angle_beta   90.00
_cell.angle_gamma   90.00
#
_symmetry.space_group_name_H-M   'P 1'
#
loop_
_entity.id
_entity.type
_entity.pdbx_description
1 polymer ?
#
loop_
_entity_poly.entity_id
_entity_poly.type
_entity_poly.pdbx_seq_one_letter_code
_entity_poly.pdbx_strand_id
1 'polypeptide(L)'
;MTQATSPPLPGSMTVPPLAGWEVILAVVALLVAVAVVSLVVLAAGAAENGRSEWQAWLDARSSRHSDPDACDRSAELVRPEPGG
;
A
#
# COMPACT_ATOMS: atom_id res chain seq x y z
N MET A 1 -73.52 -31.88 -14.10
CA MET A 1 -72.16 -32.43 -13.89
C MET A 1 -71.29 -31.29 -13.43
N THR A 2 -70.99 -31.18 -12.13
CA THR A 2 -70.18 -30.09 -11.58
C THR A 2 -68.71 -30.48 -11.63
N GLN A 3 -67.95 -29.78 -12.47
CA GLN A 3 -66.52 -29.99 -12.62
C GLN A 3 -65.81 -29.53 -11.34
N ALA A 4 -65.13 -30.44 -10.64
CA ALA A 4 -64.29 -30.08 -9.49
C ALA A 4 -63.04 -29.37 -10.01
N THR A 5 -62.89 -28.09 -9.69
CA THR A 5 -61.66 -27.35 -9.94
C THR A 5 -60.60 -27.84 -8.94
N SER A 6 -59.64 -28.61 -9.44
CA SER A 6 -58.49 -29.04 -8.65
C SER A 6 -57.65 -27.80 -8.26
N PRO A 7 -57.29 -27.63 -6.98
CA PRO A 7 -56.48 -26.49 -6.55
C PRO A 7 -55.09 -26.54 -7.24
N PRO A 8 -54.54 -25.38 -7.66
CA PRO A 8 -53.22 -25.34 -8.27
C PRO A 8 -52.18 -25.94 -7.31
N LEU A 9 -51.33 -26.81 -7.84
CA LEU A 9 -50.29 -27.50 -7.08
C LEU A 9 -49.44 -26.44 -6.33
N PRO A 10 -49.32 -26.50 -4.98
CA PRO A 10 -48.51 -25.55 -4.24
C PRO A 10 -47.04 -25.84 -4.53
N GLY A 11 -46.50 -25.20 -5.57
CA GLY A 11 -45.18 -25.57 -6.09
C GLY A 11 -44.41 -24.44 -6.76
N SER A 12 -44.92 -23.20 -6.83
CA SER A 12 -44.24 -22.07 -7.46
C SER A 12 -43.96 -20.88 -6.53
N MET A 13 -44.02 -21.10 -5.21
CA MET A 13 -43.63 -20.10 -4.19
C MET A 13 -42.15 -20.21 -3.75
N THR A 14 -41.32 -20.94 -4.49
CA THR A 14 -39.89 -21.03 -4.17
C THR A 14 -39.21 -19.76 -4.66
N VAL A 15 -38.92 -18.86 -3.72
CA VAL A 15 -38.09 -17.67 -3.94
C VAL A 15 -36.80 -18.11 -4.65
N PRO A 16 -36.36 -17.41 -5.72
CA PRO A 16 -35.12 -17.74 -6.39
C PRO A 16 -33.98 -17.78 -5.34
N PRO A 17 -33.12 -18.81 -5.32
CA PRO A 17 -32.11 -18.97 -4.27
C PRO A 17 -31.09 -17.82 -4.23
N LEU A 18 -30.95 -17.07 -5.33
CA LEU A 18 -30.11 -15.87 -5.41
C LEU A 18 -30.82 -14.57 -5.01
N ALA A 19 -32.15 -14.58 -4.84
CA ALA A 19 -32.88 -13.37 -4.51
C ALA A 19 -32.43 -12.85 -3.13
N GLY A 20 -31.93 -11.61 -3.09
CA GLY A 20 -31.47 -10.96 -1.86
C GLY A 20 -29.97 -11.09 -1.57
N TRP A 21 -29.23 -11.90 -2.33
CA TRP A 21 -27.77 -11.97 -2.19
C TRP A 21 -27.05 -10.78 -2.83
N GLU A 22 -27.68 -10.04 -3.74
CA GLU A 22 -27.03 -8.93 -4.44
C GLU A 22 -26.51 -7.86 -3.48
N VAL A 23 -27.31 -7.51 -2.46
CA VAL A 23 -26.92 -6.52 -1.44
C VAL A 23 -25.76 -7.05 -0.60
N ILE A 24 -25.82 -8.32 -0.21
CA ILE A 24 -24.76 -8.96 0.58
C ILE A 24 -23.46 -8.99 -0.21
N LEU A 25 -23.51 -9.44 -1.46
CA LEU A 25 -22.36 -9.48 -2.37
C LEU A 25 -21.79 -8.08 -2.62
N ALA A 26 -22.65 -7.06 -2.79
CA ALA A 26 -22.20 -5.69 -2.97
C ALA A 26 -21.47 -5.16 -1.72
N VAL A 27 -22.00 -5.41 -0.52
CA VAL A 27 -21.36 -5.02 0.75
C VAL A 27 -20.03 -5.77 0.94
N VAL A 28 -20.00 -7.07 0.68
CA VAL A 28 -18.77 -7.87 0.77
C VAL A 28 -17.73 -7.37 -0.23
N ALA A 29 -18.11 -7.11 -1.48
CA ALA A 29 -17.20 -6.57 -2.48
C ALA A 29 -16.64 -5.20 -2.07
N LEU A 30 -17.47 -4.32 -1.51
CA LEU A 30 -17.05 -3.03 -0.99
C LEU A 30 -16.04 -3.18 0.17
N LEU A 31 -16.31 -4.07 1.12
CA LEU A 31 -15.41 -4.35 2.24
C LEU A 31 -14.06 -4.90 1.75
N VAL A 32 -14.08 -5.81 0.78
CA VAL A 32 -12.85 -6.33 0.16
C VAL A 32 -12.08 -5.21 -0.53
N ALA A 33 -12.75 -4.34 -1.28
CA ALA A 33 -12.09 -3.20 -1.92
C ALA A 33 -11.44 -2.27 -0.90
N VAL A 34 -12.14 -1.93 0.19
CA VAL A 34 -11.58 -1.11 1.29
C VAL A 34 -10.39 -1.80 1.95
N ALA A 35 -10.45 -3.11 2.19
CA ALA A 35 -9.35 -3.87 2.76
C ALA A 35 -8.11 -3.85 1.84
N VAL A 36 -8.31 -4.05 0.53
CA VAL A 36 -7.23 -3.98 -0.46
C VAL A 36 -6.60 -2.59 -0.50
N VAL A 37 -7.40 -1.54 -0.58
CA VAL A 37 -6.90 -0.15 -0.56
C VAL A 37 -6.11 0.12 0.72
N SER A 38 -6.62 -0.31 1.87
CA SER A 38 -5.94 -0.15 3.16
C SER A 38 -4.59 -0.86 3.16
N LEU A 39 -4.54 -2.12 2.69
CA LEU A 39 -3.29 -2.87 2.58
C LEU A 39 -2.27 -2.17 1.67
N VAL A 40 -2.70 -1.62 0.54
CA VAL A 40 -1.82 -0.86 -0.37
C VAL A 40 -1.27 0.38 0.33
N VAL A 41 -2.12 1.14 1.03
CA VAL A 41 -1.69 2.33 1.78
C VAL A 41 -0.69 1.98 2.88
N LEU A 42 -0.96 0.92 3.65
CA LEU A 42 -0.06 0.45 4.69
C LEU A 42 1.28 -0.03 4.11
N ALA A 43 1.25 -0.78 3.02
CA ALA A 43 2.45 -1.28 2.35
C ALA A 43 3.29 -0.13 1.76
N ALA A 44 2.64 0.88 1.18
CA ALA A 44 3.31 2.06 0.66
C ALA A 44 4.02 2.84 1.79
N GLY A 45 3.33 3.11 2.91
CA GLY A 45 3.93 3.80 4.05
C GLY A 45 5.07 2.99 4.73
N ALA A 46 4.95 1.66 4.77
CA ALA A 46 6.02 0.80 5.25
C ALA A 46 7.28 0.85 4.35
N ALA A 47 7.10 0.93 3.03
CA ALA A 47 8.21 1.05 2.08
C ALA A 47 8.94 2.40 2.22
N GLU A 48 8.24 3.49 2.53
CA GLU A 48 8.84 4.79 2.78
C GLU A 48 9.73 4.79 4.03
N ASN A 49 9.26 4.17 5.13
CA ASN A 49 10.06 4.00 6.34
C ASN A 49 11.28 3.10 6.10
N GLY A 50 11.12 2.02 5.34
CA GLY A 50 12.21 1.12 4.97
C GLY A 50 13.31 1.78 4.12
N ARG A 51 12.93 2.76 3.28
CA ARG A 51 13.90 3.52 2.50
C ARG A 51 14.65 4.55 3.36
N SER A 52 13.93 5.22 4.25
CA SER A 52 14.46 6.18 5.22
C SER A 52 15.50 5.54 6.15
N GLU A 53 15.21 4.37 6.72
CA GLU A 53 16.18 3.67 7.59
C GLU A 53 17.44 3.25 6.84
N TRP A 54 17.31 2.86 5.57
CA TRP A 54 18.43 2.47 4.72
C TRP A 54 19.32 3.66 4.36
N GLN A 55 18.69 4.82 4.07
CA GLN A 55 19.38 6.08 3.85
C GLN A 55 20.10 6.56 5.12
N ALA A 56 19.44 6.49 6.29
CA ALA A 56 20.07 6.83 7.57
C ALA A 56 21.28 5.92 7.88
N TRP A 57 21.18 4.63 7.57
CA TRP A 57 22.26 3.67 7.71
C TRP A 57 23.43 3.94 6.75
N LEU A 58 23.16 4.39 5.53
CA LEU A 58 24.19 4.82 4.58
C LEU A 58 24.89 6.11 5.03
N ASP A 59 24.13 7.13 5.43
CA ASP A 59 24.68 8.41 5.90
C ASP A 59 25.58 8.22 7.13
N ALA A 60 25.21 7.32 8.05
CA ALA A 60 26.02 6.97 9.21
C ALA A 60 27.33 6.23 8.87
N ARG A 61 27.47 5.67 7.66
CA ARG A 61 28.73 5.13 7.13
C ARG A 61 29.50 6.16 6.33
N SER A 62 28.83 6.91 5.47
CA SER A 62 29.45 7.96 4.67
C SER A 62 30.10 9.02 5.55
N SER A 63 29.45 9.41 6.65
CA SER A 63 30.00 10.38 7.62
C SER A 63 31.26 9.91 8.33
N ARG A 64 31.54 8.60 8.41
CA ARG A 64 32.81 8.07 8.93
C ARG A 64 33.92 8.04 7.87
N HIS A 65 33.57 8.21 6.60
CA HIS A 65 34.51 8.28 5.47
C HIS A 65 34.68 9.72 4.94
N SER A 66 33.88 10.68 5.41
CA SER A 66 34.16 12.10 5.28
C SER A 66 35.39 12.43 6.13
N ASP A 67 36.52 12.15 5.52
CA ASP A 67 37.88 12.36 5.93
C ASP A 67 38.11 13.83 6.38
N PRO A 68 38.64 14.08 7.59
CA PRO A 68 39.04 15.43 8.01
C PRO A 68 40.10 16.05 7.09
N ASP A 69 40.78 15.24 6.25
CA ASP A 69 41.85 15.71 5.37
C ASP A 69 41.36 16.47 4.12
N ALA A 70 40.04 16.47 3.84
CA ALA A 70 39.48 17.29 2.75
C ALA A 70 39.56 18.81 3.04
N CYS A 71 39.51 19.18 4.33
CA CYS A 71 39.71 20.57 4.76
C CYS A 71 41.18 21.00 4.71
N ASP A 72 42.12 20.07 4.92
CA ASP A 72 43.56 20.36 4.93
C ASP A 72 44.13 20.58 3.51
N ARG A 73 43.70 19.77 2.54
CA ARG A 73 44.15 19.88 1.14
C ARG A 73 43.71 21.18 0.44
N SER A 74 42.60 21.77 0.89
CA SER A 74 42.08 23.03 0.37
C SER A 74 42.83 24.25 0.92
N ALA A 75 43.45 24.13 2.10
CA ALA A 75 44.28 25.17 2.69
C ALA A 75 45.70 25.19 2.10
N GLU A 76 46.23 24.03 1.71
CA GLU A 76 47.57 23.93 1.10
C GLU A 76 47.63 24.50 -0.33
N LEU A 77 46.53 24.40 -1.09
CA LEU A 77 46.42 24.95 -2.46
C LEU A 77 46.23 26.49 -2.51
N VAL A 78 46.05 27.14 -1.36
CA VAL A 78 45.92 28.61 -1.20
C VAL A 78 47.20 29.23 -0.61
N ARG A 79 48.32 28.51 -0.59
CA ARG A 79 49.62 29.17 -0.31
C ARG A 79 50.09 29.94 -1.55
N PRO A 80 50.19 31.27 -1.52
CA PRO A 80 50.89 31.99 -2.57
C PRO A 80 52.39 31.67 -2.49
N GLU A 81 52.96 31.27 -3.63
CA GLU A 81 54.40 31.16 -3.89
C GLU A 81 55.16 32.37 -3.29
N PRO A 82 56.15 32.16 -2.39
CA PRO A 82 57.07 33.23 -2.01
C PRO A 82 58.21 33.25 -3.04
N GLY A 83 58.05 34.02 -4.11
CA GLY A 83 59.07 34.16 -5.14
C GLY A 83 59.22 35.60 -5.62
N GLY A 84 60.34 36.23 -5.25
CA GLY A 84 60.87 37.46 -5.88
C GLY A 84 61.27 38.56 -4.91
#